data_AF-A0A2K8WTH4-F1
#
_entry.id   AF-A0A2K8WTH4-F1
#
_cell.length_a   1.000
_cell.length_b   1.000
_cell.length_c   1.000
_cell.angle_alpha   90.00
_cell.angle_beta   90.00
_cell.angle_gamma   90.00
#
_symmetry.space_group_name_H-M   'P 1'
#
loop_
_entity.id
_entity.type
_entity.pdbx_description
1 polymer ?
#
loop_
_entity_poly.entity_id
_entity_poly.type
_entity_poly.pdbx_seq_one_letter_code
_entity_poly.pdbx_strand_id
1 'polypeptide(L)'
;MQVTDRKINVKNSTLNILIMELKKECQNMISLINQLQLSDLSDTQKGEILANLLASSIHVHSHCDEEWQNLISDELQTLRDDI
;
A
#
# COMPACT_ATOMS: atom_id res chain seq x y z
N MET A 1 -2.39 -14.70 -3.65
CA MET A 1 -3.57 -13.86 -3.88
C MET A 1 -3.42 -13.24 -5.27
N GLN A 2 -4.33 -13.50 -6.21
CA GLN A 2 -4.25 -12.89 -7.53
C GLN A 2 -4.58 -11.40 -7.43
N VAL A 3 -3.61 -10.55 -7.76
CA VAL A 3 -3.84 -9.11 -7.87
C VAL A 3 -4.53 -8.88 -9.19
N THR A 4 -5.87 -8.80 -9.18
CA THR A 4 -6.56 -8.29 -10.37
C THR A 4 -6.22 -6.81 -10.50
N ASP A 5 -5.63 -6.42 -11.63
CA ASP A 5 -5.45 -5.03 -12.07
C ASP A 5 -6.82 -4.45 -12.46
N ARG A 6 -7.69 -4.28 -11.46
CA ARG A 6 -8.90 -3.51 -11.64
C ARG A 6 -8.49 -2.05 -11.80
N LYS A 7 -8.85 -1.47 -12.94
CA LYS A 7 -8.59 -0.07 -13.26
C LYS A 7 -9.19 0.80 -12.16
N ILE A 8 -8.33 1.55 -11.47
CA ILE A 8 -8.78 2.53 -10.48
C ILE A 8 -9.43 3.66 -11.27
N ASN A 9 -10.68 3.99 -10.92
CA ASN A 9 -11.44 5.06 -11.57
C ASN A 9 -11.06 6.42 -10.98
N VAL A 10 -9.80 6.82 -11.21
CA VAL A 10 -9.22 8.09 -10.80
C VAL A 10 -8.68 8.77 -12.05
N LYS A 11 -8.99 10.06 -12.20
CA LYS A 11 -8.64 10.84 -13.39
C LYS A 11 -7.16 11.21 -13.42
N ASN A 12 -6.58 11.55 -12.27
CA ASN A 12 -5.17 11.88 -12.17
C ASN A 12 -4.29 10.62 -12.37
N SER A 13 -3.49 10.60 -13.44
CA SER A 13 -2.62 9.46 -13.78
C SER A 13 -1.52 9.20 -12.75
N THR A 14 -0.96 10.26 -12.16
CA THR A 14 0.05 10.14 -11.09
C THR A 14 -0.58 9.48 -9.87
N LEU A 15 -1.74 9.96 -9.45
CA LEU A 15 -2.48 9.37 -8.33
C LEU A 15 -2.83 7.90 -8.59
N ASN A 16 -3.21 7.55 -9.83
CA ASN A 16 -3.48 6.16 -10.20
C ASN A 16 -2.25 5.26 -9.99
N ILE A 17 -1.07 5.71 -10.45
CA ILE A 17 0.20 5.00 -10.24
C ILE A 17 0.50 4.86 -8.75
N LEU A 18 0.41 5.95 -8.00
CA LEU A 18 0.69 5.93 -6.56
C LEU A 18 -0.26 4.99 -5.80
N ILE A 19 -1.55 4.90 -6.18
CA ILE A 19 -2.50 3.95 -5.57
C ILE A 19 -2.08 2.51 -5.89
N MET A 20 -1.61 2.24 -7.12
CA MET A 20 -1.15 0.91 -7.50
C MET A 20 0.13 0.50 -6.75
N GLU A 21 1.05 1.44 -6.53
CA GLU A 21 2.26 1.23 -5.72
C GLU A 21 1.92 0.99 -4.25
N LEU A 22 1.06 1.82 -3.66
CA LEU A 22 0.57 1.66 -2.29
C LEU A 22 -0.12 0.30 -2.11
N LYS A 23 -0.99 -0.09 -3.06
CA LYS A 23 -1.65 -1.40 -3.06
C LYS A 23 -0.64 -2.54 -3.01
N LYS A 24 0.42 -2.47 -3.83
CA LYS A 24 1.48 -3.49 -3.87
C LYS A 24 2.21 -3.58 -2.53
N GLU A 25 2.55 -2.44 -1.93
CA GLU A 25 3.25 -2.43 -0.64
C GLU A 25 2.35 -2.92 0.51
N CYS A 26 1.08 -2.53 0.56
CA CYS A 26 0.12 -3.06 1.53
C CYS A 26 -0.04 -4.58 1.41
N GLN A 27 -0.05 -5.12 0.18
CA GLN A 27 -0.09 -6.57 -0.04
C GLN A 27 1.17 -7.27 0.46
N ASN A 28 2.34 -6.63 0.31
CA ASN A 28 3.59 -7.13 0.85
C ASN A 28 3.55 -7.19 2.39
N MET A 29 3.08 -6.13 3.05
CA MET A 29 2.89 -6.12 4.50
C MET A 29 1.94 -7.22 4.98
N ILE A 30 0.80 -7.40 4.31
CA ILE A 30 -0.15 -8.49 4.63
C ILE A 30 0.53 -9.86 4.50
N SER A 31 1.31 -10.07 3.43
CA SER A 31 2.07 -11.31 3.24
C SER A 31 3.05 -11.57 4.38
N LEU A 32 3.79 -10.55 4.82
CA LEU A 32 4.75 -10.65 5.93
C LEU A 32 4.04 -10.95 7.26
N ILE A 33 2.91 -10.28 7.53
CA ILE A 33 2.09 -10.55 8.73
C ILE A 33 1.56 -12.00 8.71
N ASN A 34 1.12 -12.50 7.56
CA ASN A 34 0.68 -13.89 7.44
C ASN A 34 1.84 -14.87 7.66
N GLN A 35 3.06 -14.54 7.23
CA GLN A 35 4.24 -15.37 7.52
C GLN A 35 4.54 -15.43 9.02
N LEU A 36 4.35 -14.33 9.77
CA LEU A 36 4.51 -14.32 11.24
C LEU A 36 3.52 -15.23 11.99
N GLN A 37 2.42 -15.64 11.34
CA GLN A 37 1.43 -16.55 11.93
C GLN A 37 1.84 -18.03 11.84
N LEU A 38 2.93 -18.36 11.13
CA LEU A 38 3.44 -19.72 11.05
C LEU A 38 3.99 -20.18 12.41
N SER A 39 3.66 -21.41 12.80
CA SER A 39 4.01 -22.00 14.11
C SER A 39 5.49 -22.30 14.29
N ASP A 40 6.23 -22.51 13.19
CA ASP A 40 7.57 -23.12 13.21
C ASP A 40 8.65 -22.19 12.61
N LEU A 41 8.59 -20.91 12.97
CA LEU A 41 9.63 -19.94 12.58
C LEU A 41 10.84 -20.04 13.52
N SER A 42 12.03 -20.20 12.94
CA SER A 42 13.28 -19.92 13.65
C SER A 42 13.41 -18.43 13.98
N ASP A 43 14.22 -18.09 14.99
CA ASP A 43 14.48 -16.69 15.35
C ASP A 43 15.07 -15.89 14.20
N THR A 44 15.92 -16.51 13.37
CA THR A 44 16.48 -15.88 12.16
C THR A 44 15.37 -15.52 11.17
N GLN A 45 14.48 -16.47 10.84
CA GLN A 45 13.36 -16.21 9.93
C GLN A 45 12.43 -15.14 10.49
N LYS A 46 12.13 -15.20 11.80
CA LYS A 46 11.31 -14.19 12.47
C LYS A 46 11.96 -12.80 12.40
N GLY A 47 13.27 -12.72 12.61
CA GLY A 47 14.05 -11.48 12.49
C GLY A 47 13.99 -10.90 11.09
N GLU A 48 14.17 -11.71 10.06
CA GLU A 48 14.08 -11.30 8.65
C GLU A 48 12.67 -10.79 8.30
N ILE A 49 11.62 -11.51 8.70
CA ILE A 49 10.24 -11.09 8.46
C ILE A 49 9.95 -9.75 9.15
N LEU A 50 10.39 -9.57 10.40
CA LEU A 50 10.20 -8.33 11.16
C LEU A 50 10.99 -7.15 10.54
N ALA A 51 12.22 -7.37 10.10
CA ALA A 51 13.03 -6.35 9.44
C ALA A 51 12.38 -5.89 8.12
N ASN A 52 11.89 -6.83 7.32
CA ASN A 52 11.16 -6.52 6.09
C ASN A 52 9.85 -5.80 6.36
N LEU A 53 9.10 -6.21 7.39
CA LEU A 53 7.86 -5.56 7.78
C LEU A 53 8.10 -4.11 8.23
N LEU A 54 9.18 -3.85 8.98
CA LEU A 54 9.60 -2.51 9.37
C LEU A 54 9.92 -1.65 8.14
N ALA A 55 10.73 -2.18 7.21
CA ALA A 55 11.08 -1.47 5.99
C ALA A 55 9.85 -1.11 5.15
N SER A 56 8.94 -2.06 4.95
CA SER A 56 7.65 -1.83 4.27
C SER A 56 6.77 -0.81 4.98
N SER A 57 6.74 -0.84 6.33
CA SER A 57 5.97 0.14 7.12
C SER A 57 6.51 1.56 6.96
N ILE A 58 7.84 1.71 6.93
CA ILE A 58 8.50 3.00 6.66
C ILE A 58 8.20 3.46 5.23
N HIS A 59 8.26 2.54 4.25
CA HIS A 59 7.96 2.85 2.86
C HIS A 59 6.51 3.36 2.71
N VAL A 60 5.52 2.66 3.27
CA VAL A 60 4.12 3.11 3.27
C VAL A 60 3.95 4.46 3.97
N HIS A 61 4.62 4.67 5.11
CA HIS A 61 4.57 5.96 5.80
C HIS A 61 5.10 7.10 4.92
N SER A 62 6.23 6.89 4.24
CA SER A 62 6.80 7.88 3.31
C SER A 62 5.96 8.06 2.04
N HIS A 63 5.27 7.01 1.57
CA HIS A 63 4.43 7.06 0.37
C HIS A 63 3.12 7.84 0.61
N CYS A 64 2.62 7.84 1.84
CA CYS A 64 1.40 8.53 2.25
C CYS A 64 1.68 9.96 2.77
N ASP A 65 2.60 10.67 2.13
CA ASP A 65 3.05 12.01 2.50
C ASP A 65 2.08 13.12 2.08
N GLU A 66 2.54 14.37 2.14
CA GLU A 66 1.75 15.56 1.79
C GLU A 66 1.34 15.58 0.31
N GLU A 67 2.20 15.13 -0.61
CA GLU A 67 1.87 15.11 -2.04
C GLU A 67 0.74 14.10 -2.32
N TRP A 68 0.85 12.91 -1.74
CA TRP A 68 -0.24 11.92 -1.80
C TRP A 68 -1.57 12.49 -1.29
N GLN A 69 -1.54 13.17 -0.15
CA GLN A 69 -2.74 13.76 0.46
C GLN A 69 -3.35 14.84 -0.43
N ASN A 70 -2.52 15.70 -1.02
CA ASN A 70 -2.96 16.75 -1.93
C ASN A 70 -3.58 16.17 -3.19
N LEU A 71 -2.96 15.16 -3.81
CA LEU A 71 -3.52 14.50 -5.00
C LEU A 71 -4.89 13.85 -4.73
N ILE A 72 -5.05 13.20 -3.58
CA ILE A 72 -6.35 12.66 -3.15
C ILE A 72 -7.37 13.79 -2.97
N SER A 73 -6.99 14.88 -2.30
CA SER A 73 -7.86 16.05 -2.09
C SER A 73 -8.31 16.68 -3.41
N ASP A 74 -7.39 16.84 -4.37
CA ASP A 74 -7.69 17.37 -5.69
C ASP A 74 -8.66 16.46 -6.45
N GLU A 75 -8.41 15.15 -6.45
CA GLU A 75 -9.31 14.18 -7.10
C GLU A 75 -10.72 14.24 -6.48
N LEU A 76 -10.83 14.31 -5.15
CA LEU A 76 -12.09 14.45 -4.42
C LEU A 76 -12.85 15.73 -4.84
N GLN A 77 -12.17 16.86 -5.01
CA GLN A 77 -12.80 18.10 -5.48
C GLN A 77 -13.35 17.99 -6.91
N THR A 78 -12.84 17.05 -7.72
CA THR A 78 -13.36 16.80 -9.08
C THR A 78 -14.62 15.92 -9.10
N LEU A 79 -14.94 15.27 -7.98
CA LEU A 79 -16.16 14.48 -7.84
C LEU A 79 -17.31 15.47 -7.66
N ARG A 80 -18.15 15.59 -8.69
CA ARG A 80 -19.44 16.27 -8.54
C ARG A 80 -20.44 15.22 -8.08
N ASP A 81 -21.08 15.45 -6.95
CA ASP A 81 -22.37 14.85 -6.73
C ASP A 81 -23.31 15.50 -7.75
N ASP A 82 -23.87 14.70 -8.64
CA ASP A 82 -24.94 15.16 -9.53
C ASP A 82 -26.12 15.58 -8.64
N ILE A 83 -26.27 16.89 -8.39
CA ILE A 83 -27.45 17.50 -7.77
C ILE A 83 -28.59 17.52 -8.78
#